data_AF-A0A7V5PB79-F1
#
_entry.id   AF-A0A7V5PB79-F1
#
_cell.length_a   1.000
_cell.length_b   1.000
_cell.length_c   1.000
_cell.angle_alpha   90.00
_cell.angle_beta   90.00
_cell.angle_gamma   90.00
#
_symmetry.space_group_name_H-M   'P 1'
#
loop_
_entity.id
_entity.type
_entity.pdbx_description
1 polymer ?
#
loop_
_entity_poly.entity_id
_entity_poly.type
_entity_poly.pdbx_seq_one_letter_code
_entity_poly.pdbx_strand_id
1 'polypeptide(L)'
;MQQSAKLNPIVILDFGSQYSQLIARRVRECHVYSLLIPYTAPASEVLAQHPAGFILSGGPASVYDAGAPSLPPYVLESKLPVLG
;
A
#
# COMPACT_ATOMS: atom_id res chain seq x y z
N MET A 1 8.97 -21.54 22.38
CA MET A 1 9.44 -20.92 21.12
C MET A 1 8.94 -19.49 21.11
N GLN A 2 9.82 -18.50 21.25
CA GLN A 2 9.43 -17.09 21.27
C GLN A 2 8.90 -16.71 19.89
N GLN A 3 7.62 -16.36 19.82
CA GLN A 3 6.98 -15.86 18.61
C GLN A 3 7.50 -14.44 18.40
N SER A 4 8.43 -14.27 17.46
CA SER A 4 8.89 -12.94 17.06
C SER A 4 7.66 -12.13 16.63
N ALA A 5 7.43 -10.97 17.23
CA ALA A 5 6.28 -10.13 16.88
C ALA A 5 6.35 -9.78 15.39
N LYS A 6 5.39 -10.27 14.60
CA LYS A 6 5.29 -9.93 13.19
C LYS A 6 4.90 -8.46 13.13
N LEU A 7 5.79 -7.60 12.62
CA LEU A 7 5.49 -6.18 12.44
C LEU A 7 4.47 -6.05 11.32
N ASN A 8 3.26 -5.59 11.64
CA ASN A 8 2.24 -5.29 10.64
C ASN A 8 2.69 -4.09 9.79
N PRO A 9 2.97 -4.27 8.49
CA PRO A 9 3.50 -3.20 7.66
C PRO A 9 2.45 -2.14 7.32
N ILE A 10 2.91 -0.94 7.01
CA ILE A 10 2.15 -0.04 6.13
C ILE A 10 2.39 -0.49 4.69
N VAL A 11 1.31 -0.87 3.99
CA VAL A 11 1.38 -1.22 2.57
C VAL A 11 1.16 0.03 1.74
N ILE A 12 2.11 0.32 0.86
CA ILE A 12 2.04 1.41 -0.10
C ILE A 12 1.71 0.79 -1.44
N LEU A 13 0.53 1.10 -1.99
CA LEU A 13 0.12 0.68 -3.32
C LEU A 13 0.63 1.68 -4.35
N ASP A 14 1.48 1.20 -5.26
CA ASP A 14 2.10 2.00 -6.31
C ASP A 14 1.22 2.04 -7.56
N PHE A 15 0.68 3.22 -7.85
CA PHE A 15 -0.08 3.57 -9.04
C PHE A 15 0.79 4.23 -10.13
N GLY A 16 2.13 4.18 -9.97
CA GLY A 16 3.10 4.74 -10.92
C GLY A 16 3.56 6.16 -10.56
N SER A 17 3.50 6.55 -9.29
CA SER A 17 3.98 7.87 -8.85
C SER A 17 5.49 7.97 -8.99
N GLN A 18 5.98 9.14 -9.42
CA GLN A 18 7.40 9.50 -9.26
C GLN A 18 7.86 9.55 -7.78
N TYR A 19 6.92 9.60 -6.83
CA TYR A 19 7.21 9.71 -5.39
C TYR A 19 7.02 8.42 -4.59
N SER A 20 6.63 7.30 -5.20
CA SER A 20 6.33 6.04 -4.49
C SER A 20 7.46 5.58 -3.56
N GLN A 21 8.71 5.64 -4.04
CA GLN A 21 9.91 5.33 -3.24
C GLN A 21 10.17 6.34 -2.11
N LEU A 22 9.84 7.62 -2.34
CA LEU A 22 9.98 8.66 -1.32
C LEU A 22 8.97 8.47 -0.18
N ILE A 23 7.73 8.10 -0.50
CA ILE A 23 6.71 7.73 0.51
C ILE A 23 7.22 6.57 1.36
N ALA A 24 7.71 5.50 0.72
CA ALA A 24 8.27 4.34 1.42
C ALA A 24 9.43 4.71 2.35
N ARG A 25 10.32 5.60 1.88
CA ARG A 25 11.42 6.14 2.69
C ARG A 25 10.90 6.94 3.88
N ARG A 26 9.93 7.84 3.71
CA ARG A 26 9.37 8.63 4.82
C ARG A 26 8.72 7.77 5.90
N VAL A 27 7.99 6.72 5.51
CA VAL A 27 7.42 5.77 6.50
C VAL A 27 8.53 5.06 7.30
N ARG A 28 9.62 4.68 6.64
CA ARG A 28 10.77 4.03 7.30
C ARG A 28 11.56 4.99 8.19
N GLU A 29 11.66 6.26 7.82
CA GLU A 29 12.24 7.32 8.68
C GLU A 29 11.42 7.54 9.96
N CYS A 30 10.12 7.20 9.95
CA CYS A 30 9.27 7.13 11.14
C CYS A 30 9.42 5.83 11.94
N HIS A 31 10.41 4.98 11.63
CA HIS A 31 10.65 3.67 12.26
C HIS A 31 9.51 2.67 12.07
N VAL A 32 8.70 2.82 11.02
CA VAL A 32 7.60 1.92 10.68
C VAL A 32 8.00 1.03 9.50
N TYR A 33 7.74 -0.28 9.60
CA TYR A 33 7.96 -1.21 8.51
C TYR A 33 6.98 -0.94 7.36
N SER A 34 7.49 -0.88 6.13
CA SER A 34 6.68 -0.59 4.94
C SER A 34 7.03 -1.48 3.75
N LEU A 35 5.99 -1.86 3.02
CA LEU A 35 6.06 -2.60 1.76
C LEU A 35 5.55 -1.70 0.63
N LEU A 36 6.32 -1.61 -0.45
CA LEU A 36 5.88 -0.96 -1.68
C LEU A 36 5.49 -2.05 -2.67
N ILE A 37 4.22 -2.06 -3.08
CA ILE A 37 3.60 -3.13 -3.87
C ILE A 37 2.85 -2.49 -5.05
N PRO A 38 2.90 -3.04 -6.27
CA PRO A 38 2.09 -2.52 -7.38
C PRO A 38 0.59 -2.60 -7.06
N TYR A 39 -0.19 -1.60 -7.51
CA TYR A 39 -1.65 -1.58 -7.26
C TYR A 39 -2.39 -2.80 -7.85
N THR A 40 -1.79 -3.48 -8.83
CA THR A 40 -2.33 -4.69 -9.47
C THR A 40 -2.13 -5.97 -8.67
N ALA A 41 -1.44 -5.92 -7.52
CA ALA A 41 -1.17 -7.09 -6.70
C ALA A 41 -2.47 -7.74 -6.18
N PRO A 42 -2.55 -9.08 -6.18
CA PRO A 42 -3.74 -9.80 -5.74
C PRO A 42 -3.97 -9.63 -4.23
N ALA A 43 -5.24 -9.59 -3.83
CA ALA A 43 -5.64 -9.42 -2.43
C ALA A 43 -5.00 -10.45 -1.49
N SER A 44 -4.85 -11.70 -1.94
CA SER A 44 -4.25 -12.78 -1.16
C SER A 44 -2.79 -12.49 -0.77
N GLU A 45 -2.01 -11.90 -1.68
CA GLU A 45 -0.61 -11.56 -1.44
C GLU A 45 -0.49 -10.37 -0.49
N VAL A 46 -1.31 -9.33 -0.71
CA VAL A 46 -1.27 -8.11 0.09
C VAL A 46 -1.79 -8.33 1.51
N LEU A 47 -2.91 -9.03 1.67
CA LEU A 47 -3.52 -9.27 2.97
C LEU A 47 -2.75 -10.31 3.81
N ALA A 48 -2.00 -11.23 3.17
CA ALA A 48 -1.11 -12.16 3.87
C ALA A 48 0.04 -11.47 4.62
N GLN A 49 0.32 -10.20 4.29
CA GLN A 49 1.29 -9.38 5.02
C GLN A 49 0.73 -8.86 6.35
N HIS A 50 -0.57 -9.00 6.60
CA HIS A 50 -1.28 -8.41 7.74
C HIS A 50 -1.03 -6.90 7.87
N PRO A 51 -1.42 -6.09 6.86
CA PRO A 51 -1.17 -4.65 6.88
C PRO A 51 -1.82 -3.98 8.09
N ALA A 52 -1.13 -2.97 8.64
CA ALA A 52 -1.68 -2.07 9.64
C ALA A 52 -2.50 -0.92 9.01
N GLY A 53 -2.29 -0.67 7.72
CA GLY A 53 -2.96 0.38 6.95
C GLY A 53 -2.40 0.48 5.54
N PHE A 54 -3.07 1.29 4.71
CA PHE A 54 -2.71 1.50 3.32
C PHE A 54 -2.34 2.95 3.04
N ILE A 55 -1.34 3.14 2.19
CA ILE A 55 -1.07 4.41 1.51
C ILE A 55 -1.25 4.16 0.01
N LEU A 56 -2.11 4.93 -0.64
CA LEU A 56 -2.26 4.96 -2.09
C LEU A 56 -1.26 5.98 -2.62
N SER A 57 -0.31 5.56 -3.46
CA SER A 57 0.52 6.54 -4.16
C SER A 57 -0.35 7.31 -5.16
N GLY A 58 0.16 8.46 -5.62
CA GLY A 58 -0.36 9.07 -6.85
C GLY A 58 -0.02 8.24 -8.09
N GLY A 59 -0.42 8.75 -9.24
CA GLY A 59 -0.03 8.26 -10.56
C GLY A 59 -0.17 9.38 -11.58
N PRO A 60 0.39 9.22 -12.79
CA PRO A 60 0.30 10.23 -13.85
C PRO A 60 -1.08 10.27 -14.53
N ALA A 61 -1.89 9.22 -14.38
CA ALA A 61 -3.19 9.09 -15.02
C ALA A 61 -4.27 9.89 -14.26
N SER A 62 -5.20 10.50 -15.01
CA SER A 62 -6.45 10.99 -14.42
C SER A 62 -7.34 9.81 -14.05
N VAL A 63 -8.05 9.90 -12.93
CA VAL A 63 -9.01 8.86 -12.51
C VAL A 63 -10.18 8.69 -13.49
N TYR A 64 -10.39 9.67 -14.38
CA TYR A 64 -11.44 9.65 -15.40
C TYR A 64 -10.97 9.05 -16.75
N ASP A 65 -9.67 8.80 -16.92
CA ASP A 65 -9.14 8.28 -18.18
C ASP A 65 -9.57 6.82 -18.40
N ALA A 66 -9.81 6.47 -19.67
CA ALA A 66 -10.06 5.09 -20.03
C ALA A 66 -8.83 4.22 -19.72
N GLY A 67 -9.02 3.18 -18.89
CA GLY A 67 -7.93 2.32 -18.44
C GLY A 67 -7.11 2.88 -17.27
N ALA A 68 -7.59 3.96 -16.63
CA ALA A 68 -6.98 4.46 -15.41
C ALA A 68 -6.87 3.35 -14.34
N PRO A 69 -5.76 3.30 -13.59
CA PRO A 69 -5.61 2.41 -12.45
C PRO A 69 -6.79 2.50 -11.49
N SER A 70 -7.41 1.36 -11.19
CA SER A 70 -8.54 1.29 -10.26
C SER A 70 -8.08 0.92 -8.85
N LEU A 71 -8.76 1.46 -7.84
CA LEU A 71 -8.54 1.09 -6.45
C LEU A 71 -8.91 -0.39 -6.24
N PRO A 72 -8.00 -1.25 -5.73
CA PRO A 72 -8.37 -2.63 -5.44
C PRO A 72 -9.44 -2.71 -4.34
N PRO A 73 -10.54 -3.47 -4.54
CA PRO A 73 -11.67 -3.51 -3.59
C PRO A 73 -11.28 -3.89 -2.15
N TYR A 74 -10.29 -4.78 -2.02
CA TYR A 74 -9.81 -5.27 -0.73
C TYR A 74 -9.29 -4.15 0.19
N VAL A 75 -8.85 -3.01 -0.36
CA VAL A 75 -8.38 -1.87 0.43
C VAL A 75 -9.52 -1.34 1.30
N LEU A 76 -10.69 -1.10 0.70
CA LEU A 76 -11.86 -0.57 1.43
C LEU A 76 -12.55 -1.65 2.27
N GLU A 77 -12.65 -2.87 1.75
CA GLU A 77 -13.27 -4.01 2.44
C GLU A 77 -12.53 -4.40 3.73
N SER A 78 -11.21 -4.18 3.78
CA SER A 78 -10.39 -4.45 4.97
C SER A 78 -10.75 -3.61 6.19
N LYS A 79 -11.41 -2.44 5.98
CA LYS A 79 -11.71 -1.43 7.01
C LYS A 79 -10.47 -0.90 7.76
N LEU A 80 -9.27 -1.08 7.19
CA LEU A 80 -8.05 -0.51 7.72
C LEU A 80 -7.96 0.98 7.38
N PRO A 81 -7.16 1.77 8.11
CA PRO A 81 -6.90 3.16 7.74
C PRO A 81 -6.30 3.26 6.34
N VAL A 82 -6.77 4.23 5.55
CA VAL A 82 -6.31 4.52 4.19
C VAL A 82 -5.93 5.99 4.07
N LEU A 83 -4.75 6.26 3.52
CA LEU A 83 -4.30 7.59 3.10
C LEU A 83 -4.11 7.57 1.58
N GLY A 84 -4.69 8.52 0.85
CA GLY A 84 -4.54 8.67 -0.60
C GLY A 84 -4.45 10.12 -1.02
#